data_AF-A0A9D2UGW0-F1
#
_entry.id   AF-A0A9D2UGW0-F1
#
_cell.length_a   1.000
_cell.length_b   1.000
_cell.length_c   1.000
_cell.angle_alpha   90.00
_cell.angle_beta   90.00
_cell.angle_gamma   90.00
#
_symmetry.space_group_name_H-M   'P 1'
#
loop_
_entity.id
_entity.type
_entity.pdbx_description
1 polymer ?
#
loop_
_entity_poly.entity_id
_entity_poly.type
_entity_poly.pdbx_seq_one_letter_code
_entity_poly.pdbx_strand_id
1 'polypeptide(L)'
;MKIKDFMAVCAVVACFPFAAWPIPADPRPKHVFQPDGEGLTIIIKGDEHGYMLSTDDGIPLYYNSQTRAFEYARLTGNTLTGSGINASDAANRDARALAYISSMDVRAVSDVAERVMCAGKGAVLRTKMHKVRTTNFPTTGNVGCLVVLMEFSGSDGSFTTPEPKQFFTAMLNEEGFTYPNGADGSVRDFYYASSCGRFEPEFDVAGPALLSESYAYYGHDDNSGAIDVNFHEAIVEACRAVDDEVDFSRYDTDGDGYVDNIYFYYSGYGQADTGRADYVWPHSYYLEQGYGITLELDGVKIDRYSCGNELRSGTNMPAGIGTFAVSYTHLKKKKALLGPPVKMMPLGFLALILARSVRYE
;
A
#
# COMPACT_ATOMS: atom_id res chain seq x y z
N MET A 1 24.28 3.47 -11.35
CA MET A 1 25.13 4.68 -11.18
C MET A 1 25.60 4.64 -9.74
N LYS A 2 26.91 4.52 -9.50
CA LYS A 2 27.48 4.17 -8.18
C LYS A 2 27.34 5.35 -7.22
N ILE A 3 27.01 5.08 -5.96
CA ILE A 3 26.71 6.04 -4.87
C ILE A 3 27.86 7.04 -4.52
N LYS A 4 29.02 6.96 -5.18
CA LYS A 4 30.23 7.69 -4.74
C LYS A 4 30.40 9.13 -5.26
N ASP A 5 29.59 9.60 -6.21
CA ASP A 5 29.90 10.84 -6.94
C ASP A 5 28.79 11.92 -6.86
N PHE A 6 28.35 12.33 -5.67
CA PHE A 6 27.40 13.45 -5.53
C PHE A 6 27.89 14.49 -4.52
N MET A 7 28.89 15.28 -4.93
CA MET A 7 29.28 16.52 -4.26
C MET A 7 28.95 17.72 -5.14
N ALA A 8 28.17 18.63 -4.55
CA ALA A 8 27.99 20.04 -4.86
C ALA A 8 26.69 20.50 -5.56
N VAL A 9 26.20 21.63 -5.01
CA VAL A 9 25.26 22.64 -5.52
C VAL A 9 23.83 22.53 -4.98
N CYS A 10 23.27 23.70 -4.62
CA CYS A 10 22.34 23.85 -3.51
C CYS A 10 21.30 24.98 -3.63
N ALA A 11 20.27 24.90 -2.77
CA ALA A 11 19.16 25.84 -2.46
C ALA A 11 17.89 25.69 -3.34
N VAL A 12 16.61 25.77 -2.92
CA VAL A 12 15.86 26.42 -1.80
C VAL A 12 14.64 25.53 -1.42
N VAL A 13 14.20 25.46 -0.15
CA VAL A 13 12.96 24.72 0.25
C VAL A 13 11.91 25.67 0.83
N ALA A 14 10.74 25.71 0.20
CA ALA A 14 9.51 26.28 0.74
C ALA A 14 8.84 25.28 1.70
N CYS A 15 8.42 25.74 2.88
CA CYS A 15 7.66 24.94 3.84
C CYS A 15 6.28 24.57 3.28
N PHE A 16 6.13 23.34 2.79
CA PHE A 16 4.82 22.75 2.57
C PHE A 16 4.42 21.88 3.78
N PRO A 17 3.21 22.05 4.33
CA PRO A 17 2.66 21.11 5.31
C PRO A 17 2.32 19.79 4.60
N PHE A 18 3.03 18.71 4.94
CA PHE A 18 2.67 17.38 4.45
C PHE A 18 1.33 16.96 5.10
N ALA A 19 0.27 16.82 4.31
CA ALA A 19 -0.92 16.04 4.64
C ALA A 19 -0.62 14.54 4.47
N ALA A 20 -1.43 13.62 5.02
CA ALA A 20 -1.28 12.20 4.69
C ALA A 20 -1.61 12.08 3.20
N TRP A 21 -0.65 11.63 2.38
CA TRP A 21 -0.92 11.42 0.97
C TRP A 21 -1.30 9.96 0.77
N PRO A 22 -2.44 9.70 0.13
CA PRO A 22 -2.85 8.37 -0.24
C PRO A 22 -1.76 7.64 -1.03
N ILE A 23 -1.65 6.31 -0.91
CA ILE A 23 -0.78 5.48 -1.75
C ILE A 23 -1.43 5.43 -3.14
N PRO A 24 -0.93 6.20 -4.12
CA PRO A 24 -1.54 6.24 -5.43
C PRO A 24 -1.22 4.95 -6.17
N ALA A 25 -2.18 4.50 -6.98
CA ALA A 25 -1.93 3.47 -7.98
C ALA A 25 -0.81 3.93 -8.92
N ASP A 26 0.00 2.98 -9.39
CA ASP A 26 1.00 3.23 -10.42
C ASP A 26 0.31 3.29 -11.79
N PRO A 27 0.22 4.47 -12.45
CA PRO A 27 -0.55 4.62 -13.68
C PRO A 27 0.16 4.04 -14.91
N ARG A 28 1.33 3.40 -14.75
CA ARG A 28 2.00 2.67 -15.82
C ARG A 28 1.21 1.41 -16.19
N PRO A 29 1.19 1.02 -17.47
CA PRO A 29 0.51 -0.21 -17.90
C PRO A 29 0.94 -1.42 -17.07
N LYS A 30 -0.06 -2.19 -16.64
CA LYS A 30 0.10 -3.42 -15.85
C LYS A 30 -0.40 -4.59 -16.67
N HIS A 31 0.42 -5.62 -16.80
CA HIS A 31 0.01 -6.87 -17.41
C HIS A 31 -0.64 -7.75 -16.34
N VAL A 32 -1.91 -8.08 -16.53
CA VAL A 32 -2.71 -8.95 -15.67
C VAL A 32 -3.24 -10.13 -16.47
N PHE A 33 -3.80 -11.14 -15.79
CA PHE A 33 -4.34 -12.34 -16.42
C PHE A 33 -5.83 -12.44 -16.18
N GLN A 34 -6.57 -12.78 -17.22
CA GLN A 34 -7.98 -13.17 -17.16
C GLN A 34 -8.12 -14.60 -16.59
N PRO A 35 -9.32 -15.02 -16.14
CA PRO A 35 -9.56 -16.37 -15.62
C PRO A 35 -9.25 -17.50 -16.60
N ASP A 36 -9.32 -17.23 -17.90
CA ASP A 36 -8.95 -18.16 -18.98
C ASP A 36 -7.44 -18.23 -19.24
N GLY A 37 -6.65 -17.40 -18.55
CA GLY A 37 -5.20 -17.30 -18.68
C GLY A 37 -4.74 -16.32 -19.75
N GLU A 38 -5.64 -15.68 -20.50
CA GLU A 38 -5.25 -14.66 -21.46
C GLU A 38 -4.69 -13.41 -20.76
N GLY A 39 -3.68 -12.79 -21.38
CA GLY A 39 -3.08 -11.55 -20.89
C GLY A 39 -3.96 -10.34 -21.23
N LEU A 40 -4.03 -9.38 -20.30
CA LEU A 40 -4.68 -8.09 -20.49
C LEU A 40 -3.77 -6.98 -19.93
N THR A 41 -3.64 -5.90 -20.68
CA THR A 41 -2.92 -4.70 -20.27
C THR A 41 -3.89 -3.68 -19.72
N ILE A 42 -3.77 -3.36 -18.42
CA ILE A 42 -4.62 -2.40 -17.73
C ILE A 42 -3.85 -1.17 -17.25
N ILE A 43 -4.56 -0.07 -17.08
CA ILE A 43 -4.11 1.14 -16.40
C ILE A 43 -5.01 1.36 -15.19
N ILE A 44 -4.39 1.62 -14.05
CA ILE A 44 -5.08 1.93 -12.80
C ILE A 44 -4.79 3.39 -12.46
N LYS A 45 -5.82 4.18 -12.18
CA LYS A 45 -5.67 5.57 -11.71
C LYS A 45 -6.51 5.77 -10.45
N GLY A 46 -5.91 6.33 -9.40
CA GLY A 46 -6.59 6.52 -8.12
C GLY A 46 -5.66 6.29 -6.94
N ASP A 47 -6.26 6.10 -5.78
CA ASP A 47 -5.61 5.80 -4.51
C ASP A 47 -6.58 5.02 -3.58
N GLU A 48 -6.21 4.77 -2.31
CA GLU A 48 -7.05 3.97 -1.40
C GLU A 48 -8.42 4.58 -1.07
N HIS A 49 -8.71 5.79 -1.55
CA HIS A 49 -10.01 6.43 -1.39
C HIS A 49 -10.87 6.33 -2.66
N GLY A 50 -10.39 5.64 -3.70
CA GLY A 50 -11.12 5.41 -4.94
C GLY A 50 -10.20 5.31 -6.15
N TYR A 51 -10.60 4.51 -7.13
CA TYR A 51 -9.84 4.28 -8.35
C TYR A 51 -10.72 4.00 -9.57
N MET A 52 -10.09 4.06 -10.75
CA MET A 52 -10.65 3.62 -12.02
C MET A 52 -9.68 2.68 -12.74
N LEU A 53 -10.26 1.79 -13.54
CA LEU A 53 -9.56 0.86 -14.39
C LEU A 53 -9.87 1.17 -15.85
N SER A 54 -8.87 1.04 -16.70
CA SER A 54 -9.04 1.08 -18.15
C SER A 54 -8.08 0.13 -18.84
N THR A 55 -8.35 -0.26 -20.08
CA THR A 55 -7.32 -0.79 -20.98
C THR A 55 -6.28 0.29 -21.29
N ASP A 56 -5.15 -0.11 -21.88
CA ASP A 56 -4.10 0.82 -22.29
C ASP A 56 -4.55 1.83 -23.38
N ASP A 57 -5.50 1.43 -24.22
CA ASP A 57 -6.18 2.30 -25.20
C ASP A 57 -7.40 3.07 -24.62
N GLY A 58 -7.59 3.02 -23.31
CA GLY A 58 -8.49 3.92 -22.58
C GLY A 58 -9.95 3.48 -22.49
N ILE A 59 -10.27 2.21 -22.69
CA ILE A 59 -11.63 1.68 -22.51
C ILE A 59 -11.85 1.36 -21.03
N PRO A 60 -12.87 1.94 -20.35
CA PRO A 60 -13.14 1.70 -18.94
C PRO A 60 -13.44 0.24 -18.61
N LEU A 61 -12.89 -0.23 -17.50
CA LEU A 61 -13.01 -1.61 -17.03
C LEU A 61 -13.71 -1.70 -15.68
N TYR A 62 -14.25 -2.88 -15.40
CA TYR A 62 -14.85 -3.27 -14.14
C TYR A 62 -14.30 -4.64 -13.76
N TYR A 63 -13.82 -4.82 -12.54
CA TYR A 63 -13.41 -6.13 -12.04
C TYR A 63 -14.62 -6.82 -11.40
N ASN A 64 -15.01 -7.97 -11.94
CA ASN A 64 -16.08 -8.78 -11.40
C ASN A 64 -15.50 -9.82 -10.42
N SER A 65 -15.62 -9.57 -9.12
CA SER A 65 -15.06 -10.45 -8.09
C SER A 65 -15.70 -11.85 -8.04
N GLN A 66 -16.89 -12.05 -8.61
CA GLN A 66 -17.52 -13.38 -8.68
C GLN A 66 -16.88 -14.25 -9.77
N THR A 67 -16.64 -13.68 -10.95
CA THR A 67 -16.01 -14.38 -12.07
C THR A 67 -14.49 -14.25 -12.06
N ARG A 68 -13.94 -13.39 -11.18
CA ARG A 68 -12.54 -12.96 -11.13
C ARG A 68 -12.03 -12.40 -12.47
N ALA A 69 -12.93 -11.84 -13.28
CA ALA A 69 -12.64 -11.35 -14.63
C ALA A 69 -12.65 -9.83 -14.69
N PHE A 70 -11.77 -9.26 -15.52
CA PHE A 70 -11.92 -7.88 -15.96
C PHE A 70 -12.92 -7.84 -17.10
N GLU A 71 -14.00 -7.10 -16.91
CA GLU A 71 -15.03 -6.86 -17.91
C GLU A 71 -14.98 -5.41 -18.38
N TYR A 72 -15.50 -5.12 -19.57
CA TYR A 72 -15.75 -3.72 -19.95
C TYR A 72 -16.80 -3.12 -19.01
N ALA A 73 -16.58 -1.89 -18.54
CA ALA A 73 -17.49 -1.23 -17.62
C ALA A 73 -18.81 -0.85 -18.32
N ARG A 74 -19.92 -1.02 -17.61
CA ARG A 74 -21.26 -0.63 -18.04
C ARG A 74 -21.81 0.42 -17.09
N LEU A 75 -22.34 1.50 -17.66
CA LEU A 75 -23.09 2.49 -16.91
C LEU A 75 -24.59 2.12 -16.90
N THR A 76 -25.14 1.85 -15.73
CA THR A 76 -26.57 1.63 -15.52
C THR A 76 -27.09 2.71 -14.57
N GLY A 77 -27.77 3.72 -15.12
CA GLY A 77 -28.13 4.92 -14.35
C GLY A 77 -26.87 5.72 -13.98
N ASN A 78 -26.56 5.81 -12.68
CA ASN A 78 -25.36 6.47 -12.17
C ASN A 78 -24.41 5.49 -11.45
N THR A 79 -24.54 4.19 -11.75
CA THR A 79 -23.76 3.11 -11.13
C THR A 79 -22.97 2.37 -12.20
N LEU A 80 -21.70 2.11 -11.91
CA LEU A 80 -20.83 1.30 -12.73
C LEU A 80 -20.99 -0.18 -12.37
N THR A 81 -21.19 -1.00 -13.39
CA THR A 81 -21.32 -2.45 -13.26
C THR A 81 -20.51 -3.16 -14.34
N GLY A 82 -20.36 -4.48 -14.23
CA GLY A 82 -19.83 -5.30 -15.30
C GLY A 82 -20.76 -5.37 -16.52
N SER A 83 -20.18 -5.51 -17.72
CA SER A 83 -20.94 -5.73 -18.96
C SER A 83 -21.24 -7.20 -19.24
N GLY A 84 -20.59 -8.13 -18.53
CA GLY A 84 -20.58 -9.56 -18.83
C GLY A 84 -19.75 -9.92 -20.06
N ILE A 85 -18.85 -9.04 -20.50
CA ILE A 85 -17.92 -9.24 -21.62
C ILE A 85 -16.51 -9.08 -21.10
N ASN A 86 -15.72 -10.16 -21.14
CA ASN A 86 -14.32 -10.13 -20.75
C ASN A 86 -13.54 -9.13 -21.62
N ALA A 87 -12.72 -8.33 -20.95
CA ALA A 87 -11.85 -7.37 -21.61
C ALA A 87 -10.63 -8.07 -22.22
N SER A 88 -10.19 -7.55 -23.36
CA SER A 88 -8.96 -7.97 -24.03
C SER A 88 -8.25 -6.76 -24.62
N ASP A 89 -6.94 -6.90 -24.81
CA ASP A 89 -6.12 -5.89 -25.49
C ASP A 89 -6.68 -5.57 -26.87
N ALA A 90 -6.50 -4.34 -27.35
CA ALA A 90 -7.15 -3.84 -28.56
C ALA A 90 -6.97 -4.75 -29.79
N ALA A 91 -5.83 -5.42 -29.91
CA ALA A 91 -5.53 -6.35 -31.00
C ALA A 91 -6.30 -7.69 -30.93
N ASN A 92 -6.80 -8.08 -29.75
CA ASN A 92 -7.39 -9.39 -29.46
C ASN A 92 -8.91 -9.33 -29.23
N ARG A 93 -9.57 -8.21 -29.56
CA ARG A 93 -11.01 -8.04 -29.32
C ARG A 93 -11.84 -8.83 -30.31
N ASP A 94 -12.77 -9.62 -29.77
CA ASP A 94 -13.75 -10.33 -30.58
C ASP A 94 -14.85 -9.39 -31.12
N ALA A 95 -15.70 -9.92 -32.00
CA ALA A 95 -16.79 -9.15 -32.61
C ALA A 95 -17.79 -8.60 -31.57
N ARG A 96 -17.98 -9.30 -30.45
CA ARG A 96 -18.91 -8.91 -29.39
C ARG A 96 -18.37 -7.73 -28.58
N ALA A 97 -17.09 -7.76 -28.23
CA ALA A 97 -16.37 -6.68 -27.58
C ALA A 97 -16.34 -5.43 -28.46
N LEU A 98 -15.99 -5.57 -29.75
CA LEU A 98 -15.97 -4.46 -30.70
C LEU A 98 -17.36 -3.80 -30.84
N ALA A 99 -18.41 -4.60 -30.96
CA ALA A 99 -19.78 -4.09 -31.03
C ALA A 99 -20.17 -3.34 -29.75
N TYR A 100 -19.84 -3.89 -28.58
CA TYR A 100 -20.14 -3.26 -27.30
C TYR A 100 -19.41 -1.91 -27.14
N ILE A 101 -18.10 -1.88 -27.38
CA ILE A 101 -17.27 -0.67 -27.27
C ILE A 101 -17.78 0.41 -28.23
N SER A 102 -18.15 0.04 -29.47
CA SER A 102 -18.68 1.00 -30.45
C SER A 102 -19.98 1.68 -30.01
N SER A 103 -20.74 1.03 -29.11
CA SER A 103 -21.98 1.57 -28.54
C SER A 103 -21.78 2.29 -27.21
N MET A 104 -20.59 2.19 -26.62
CA MET A 104 -20.27 2.77 -25.32
C MET A 104 -20.00 4.27 -25.44
N ASP A 105 -20.66 5.08 -24.61
CA ASP A 105 -20.22 6.44 -24.35
C ASP A 105 -19.07 6.40 -23.35
N VAL A 106 -17.85 6.18 -23.87
CA VAL A 106 -16.63 6.07 -23.07
C VAL A 106 -16.46 7.28 -22.15
N ARG A 107 -16.79 8.49 -22.62
CA ARG A 107 -16.66 9.72 -21.81
C ARG A 107 -17.62 9.71 -20.65
N ALA A 108 -18.89 9.39 -20.88
CA ALA A 108 -19.88 9.33 -19.81
C ALA A 108 -19.51 8.27 -18.75
N VAL A 109 -19.01 7.11 -19.17
CA VAL A 109 -18.55 6.06 -18.24
C VAL A 109 -17.34 6.53 -17.44
N SER A 110 -16.33 7.13 -18.10
CA SER A 110 -15.16 7.69 -17.44
C SER A 110 -15.51 8.81 -16.46
N ASP A 111 -16.40 9.73 -16.84
CA ASP A 111 -16.85 10.83 -15.97
C ASP A 111 -17.53 10.32 -14.69
N VAL A 112 -18.33 9.25 -14.80
CA VAL A 112 -18.94 8.62 -13.62
C VAL A 112 -17.89 7.92 -12.77
N ALA A 113 -16.94 7.19 -13.38
CA ALA A 113 -15.84 6.56 -12.65
C ALA A 113 -15.00 7.58 -11.87
N GLU A 114 -14.69 8.73 -12.48
CA GLU A 114 -13.99 9.82 -11.82
C GLU A 114 -14.79 10.43 -10.65
N ARG A 115 -16.11 10.57 -10.80
CA ARG A 115 -16.97 11.06 -9.72
C ARG A 115 -17.04 10.08 -8.55
N VAL A 116 -17.17 8.78 -8.82
CA VAL A 116 -17.14 7.74 -7.78
C VAL A 116 -15.81 7.79 -7.04
N MET A 117 -14.69 7.86 -7.77
CA MET A 117 -13.34 8.06 -7.20
C MET A 117 -13.25 9.31 -6.31
N CYS A 118 -13.82 10.44 -6.74
CA CYS A 118 -13.77 11.68 -5.96
C CYS A 118 -14.72 11.67 -4.76
N ALA A 119 -15.82 10.91 -4.82
CA ALA A 119 -16.77 10.77 -3.71
C ALA A 119 -16.15 10.00 -2.54
N GLY A 120 -15.39 8.92 -2.81
CA GLY A 120 -14.65 8.20 -1.76
C GLY A 120 -13.60 9.07 -1.06
N LYS A 121 -12.94 9.99 -1.79
CA LYS A 121 -12.07 11.04 -1.21
C LYS A 121 -12.80 12.01 -0.28
N GLY A 122 -14.10 12.23 -0.51
CA GLY A 122 -14.94 13.16 0.24
C GLY A 122 -15.56 12.57 1.51
N ALA A 123 -15.66 11.24 1.63
CA ALA A 123 -16.24 10.55 2.78
C ALA A 123 -15.35 10.63 4.04
N VAL A 124 -14.08 11.01 3.91
CA VAL A 124 -13.17 11.35 5.03
C VAL A 124 -13.52 12.74 5.58
N LEU A 125 -14.75 12.92 6.06
CA LEU A 125 -15.23 14.15 6.65
C LEU A 125 -14.71 14.31 8.09
N ARG A 126 -13.66 15.13 8.22
CA ARG A 126 -13.55 16.29 9.15
C ARG A 126 -13.86 16.11 10.65
N THR A 127 -13.70 14.93 11.25
CA THR A 127 -13.61 14.85 12.72
C THR A 127 -12.18 15.20 13.16
N LYS A 128 -12.02 15.98 14.23
CA LYS A 128 -10.70 16.27 14.83
C LYS A 128 -10.02 14.95 15.17
N MET A 129 -9.08 14.54 14.32
CA MET A 129 -8.25 13.36 14.50
C MET A 129 -7.71 13.34 15.93
N HIS A 130 -7.91 12.24 16.66
CA HIS A 130 -7.18 12.04 17.91
C HIS A 130 -5.71 12.03 17.49
N LYS A 131 -4.99 13.09 17.83
CA LYS A 131 -3.56 13.13 17.53
C LYS A 131 -2.90 12.18 18.51
N VAL A 132 -2.78 10.90 18.13
CA VAL A 132 -1.67 10.07 18.61
C VAL A 132 -0.42 10.92 18.40
N ARG A 133 0.36 11.13 19.46
CA ARG A 133 1.44 12.12 19.46
C ARG A 133 2.66 11.61 18.69
N THR A 134 2.52 11.54 17.37
CA THR A 134 3.63 11.32 16.40
C THR A 134 4.76 12.35 16.49
N THR A 135 4.60 13.41 17.29
CA THR A 135 5.63 14.41 17.57
C THR A 135 6.72 13.92 18.52
N ASN A 136 6.49 12.80 19.21
CA ASN A 136 7.41 12.26 20.21
C ASN A 136 8.08 10.93 19.81
N PHE A 137 7.64 10.30 18.72
CA PHE A 137 8.29 9.09 18.25
C PHE A 137 9.79 9.35 18.03
N PRO A 138 10.71 8.57 18.64
CA PRO A 138 12.12 8.87 18.58
C PRO A 138 12.61 8.91 17.13
N THR A 139 13.24 10.02 16.75
CA THR A 139 13.77 10.26 15.39
C THR A 139 15.29 10.06 15.32
N THR A 140 15.88 9.60 16.43
CA THR A 140 17.29 9.34 16.61
C THR A 140 17.47 8.18 17.59
N GLY A 141 18.59 7.45 17.48
CA GLY A 141 18.87 6.29 18.33
C GLY A 141 18.29 4.99 17.78
N ASN A 142 18.35 3.94 18.61
CA ASN A 142 17.79 2.62 18.29
C ASN A 142 16.30 2.59 18.68
N VAL A 143 15.42 2.29 17.73
CA VAL A 143 13.97 2.35 17.92
C VAL A 143 13.31 1.10 17.35
N GLY A 144 12.67 0.33 18.26
CA GLY A 144 11.92 -0.87 17.93
C GLY A 144 10.63 -0.54 17.19
N CYS A 145 10.36 -1.28 16.11
CA CYS A 145 9.17 -1.14 15.28
C CYS A 145 8.58 -2.52 15.02
N LEU A 146 7.30 -2.71 15.34
CA LEU A 146 6.65 -3.99 15.16
C LEU A 146 6.21 -4.18 13.71
N VAL A 147 6.55 -5.33 13.13
CA VAL A 147 6.06 -5.79 11.84
C VAL A 147 5.38 -7.14 12.01
N VAL A 148 4.10 -7.24 11.64
CA VAL A 148 3.32 -8.48 11.72
C VAL A 148 3.10 -9.02 10.31
N LEU A 149 3.46 -10.27 10.08
CA LEU A 149 3.15 -10.98 8.84
C LEU A 149 1.77 -11.62 8.95
N MET A 150 0.93 -11.46 7.92
CA MET A 150 -0.44 -11.98 7.86
C MET A 150 -0.58 -12.91 6.66
N GLU A 151 -1.08 -14.10 6.92
CA GLU A 151 -1.37 -15.12 5.92
C GLU A 151 -2.89 -15.35 5.89
N PHE A 152 -3.50 -15.32 4.70
CA PHE A 152 -4.94 -15.55 4.57
C PHE A 152 -5.26 -17.04 4.48
N SER A 153 -6.48 -17.43 4.90
CA SER A 153 -6.95 -18.80 4.68
C SER A 153 -7.25 -19.08 3.20
N GLY A 154 -7.06 -20.33 2.79
CA GLY A 154 -7.36 -20.82 1.44
C GLY A 154 -6.13 -21.05 0.55
N SER A 155 -6.35 -21.55 -0.66
CA SER A 155 -5.29 -22.02 -1.57
C SER A 155 -4.36 -20.92 -2.09
N ASP A 156 -4.86 -19.69 -2.18
CA ASP A 156 -4.15 -18.54 -2.74
C ASP A 156 -3.70 -17.57 -1.63
N GLY A 157 -3.85 -17.98 -0.36
CA GLY A 157 -3.69 -17.12 0.81
C GLY A 157 -2.30 -17.18 1.45
N SER A 158 -1.44 -18.12 1.07
CA SER A 158 -0.13 -18.29 1.69
C SER A 158 0.97 -17.39 1.11
N PHE A 159 1.97 -17.07 1.94
CA PHE A 159 3.20 -16.45 1.46
C PHE A 159 3.87 -17.33 0.40
N THR A 160 4.30 -16.73 -0.69
CA THR A 160 5.08 -17.42 -1.73
C THR A 160 6.58 -17.41 -1.43
N THR A 161 7.01 -16.47 -0.60
CA THR A 161 8.38 -16.32 -0.14
C THR A 161 8.71 -17.44 0.85
N PRO A 162 9.75 -18.26 0.60
CA PRO A 162 10.17 -19.28 1.55
C PRO A 162 10.64 -18.64 2.86
N GLU A 163 10.30 -19.27 4.00
CA GLU A 163 10.65 -18.77 5.33
C GLU A 163 10.32 -17.28 5.51
N PRO A 164 9.05 -16.87 5.36
CA PRO A 164 8.67 -15.46 5.22
C PRO A 164 9.18 -14.60 6.39
N LYS A 165 9.10 -15.09 7.63
CA LYS A 165 9.64 -14.39 8.80
C LYS A 165 11.13 -14.08 8.65
N GLN A 166 11.94 -15.05 8.23
CA GLN A 166 13.37 -14.87 8.03
C GLN A 166 13.63 -13.87 6.89
N PHE A 167 12.93 -14.00 5.77
CA PHE A 167 13.06 -13.10 4.64
C PHE A 167 12.74 -11.65 5.02
N PHE A 168 11.58 -11.40 5.64
CA PHE A 168 11.17 -10.04 6.02
C PHE A 168 12.10 -9.48 7.11
N THR A 169 12.58 -10.30 8.05
CA THR A 169 13.58 -9.88 9.03
C THR A 169 14.86 -9.40 8.35
N ALA A 170 15.37 -10.15 7.38
CA ALA A 170 16.55 -9.78 6.59
C ALA A 170 16.30 -8.50 5.77
N MET A 171 15.19 -8.45 5.03
CA MET A 171 14.83 -7.29 4.20
C MET A 171 14.71 -5.99 5.01
N LEU A 172 14.27 -6.08 6.27
CA LEU A 172 14.08 -4.93 7.14
C LEU A 172 15.35 -4.53 7.89
N ASN A 173 16.16 -5.48 8.34
CA ASN A 173 17.26 -5.23 9.29
C ASN A 173 18.68 -5.51 8.76
N GLU A 174 18.86 -6.39 7.78
CA GLU A 174 20.20 -6.88 7.39
C GLU A 174 21.01 -5.78 6.68
N GLU A 175 22.21 -5.50 7.19
CA GLU A 175 23.11 -4.53 6.57
C GLU A 175 23.61 -5.05 5.22
N GLY A 176 23.39 -4.26 4.17
CA GLY A 176 23.74 -4.63 2.81
C GLY A 176 22.82 -5.72 2.22
N PHE A 177 21.58 -5.84 2.70
CA PHE A 177 20.61 -6.79 2.15
C PHE A 177 20.48 -6.66 0.63
N THR A 178 20.55 -7.77 -0.09
CA THR A 178 20.34 -7.79 -1.55
C THR A 178 19.36 -8.88 -1.94
N TYR A 179 18.58 -8.64 -2.99
CA TYR A 179 17.63 -9.63 -3.47
C TYR A 179 17.37 -9.50 -4.98
N PRO A 180 16.99 -10.57 -5.71
CA PRO A 180 16.76 -10.54 -7.16
C PRO A 180 15.71 -9.52 -7.65
N ASN A 181 14.87 -8.99 -6.76
CA ASN A 181 13.93 -7.91 -7.06
C ASN A 181 14.61 -6.53 -7.25
N GLY A 182 15.94 -6.47 -7.12
CA GLY A 182 16.73 -5.24 -7.24
C GLY A 182 16.98 -4.51 -5.92
N ALA A 183 16.68 -5.13 -4.77
CA ALA A 183 17.06 -4.60 -3.47
C ALA A 183 18.60 -4.50 -3.34
N ASP A 184 19.06 -3.35 -2.88
CA ASP A 184 20.47 -2.99 -2.68
C ASP A 184 20.58 -2.16 -1.38
N GLY A 185 20.34 -2.85 -0.26
CA GLY A 185 20.19 -2.32 1.10
C GLY A 185 18.86 -2.69 1.74
N SER A 186 18.85 -2.81 3.06
CA SER A 186 17.63 -3.01 3.86
C SER A 186 16.90 -1.70 4.16
N VAL A 187 15.73 -1.81 4.78
CA VAL A 187 15.03 -0.64 5.33
C VAL A 187 15.89 0.07 6.39
N ARG A 188 16.57 -0.67 7.26
CA ARG A 188 17.53 -0.11 8.21
C ARG A 188 18.61 0.69 7.48
N ASP A 189 19.22 0.14 6.44
CA ASP A 189 20.27 0.84 5.67
C ASP A 189 19.76 2.15 5.07
N PHE A 190 18.55 2.13 4.51
CA PHE A 190 17.91 3.32 3.96
C PHE A 190 17.76 4.42 5.03
N TYR A 191 17.28 4.09 6.22
CA TYR A 191 17.08 5.06 7.30
C TYR A 191 18.38 5.53 7.94
N TYR A 192 19.35 4.63 8.12
CA TYR A 192 20.67 4.95 8.63
C TYR A 192 21.39 5.92 7.68
N ALA A 193 21.41 5.61 6.37
CA ALA A 193 22.00 6.49 5.36
C ALA A 193 21.26 7.84 5.28
N SER A 194 19.93 7.83 5.24
CA SER A 194 19.10 9.03 5.11
C SER A 194 19.20 9.97 6.31
N SER A 195 19.53 9.43 7.49
CA SER A 195 19.70 10.19 8.72
C SER A 195 21.15 10.61 9.00
N CYS A 196 22.08 10.28 8.09
CA CYS A 196 23.53 10.43 8.32
C CYS A 196 24.01 9.72 9.60
N GLY A 197 23.50 8.50 9.83
CA GLY A 197 23.85 7.66 10.98
C GLY A 197 23.22 8.09 12.30
N ARG A 198 22.23 8.98 12.28
CA ARG A 198 21.57 9.49 13.51
C ARG A 198 20.38 8.65 13.95
N PHE A 199 19.81 7.87 13.04
CA PHE A 199 18.61 7.07 13.26
C PHE A 199 18.86 5.65 12.75
N GLU A 200 18.66 4.68 13.63
CA GLU A 200 18.94 3.27 13.38
C GLU A 200 17.71 2.47 13.85
N PRO A 201 16.70 2.26 12.99
CA PRO A 201 15.53 1.49 13.38
C PRO A 201 15.89 0.00 13.51
N GLU A 202 15.21 -0.67 14.43
CA GLU A 202 15.20 -2.12 14.58
C GLU A 202 13.75 -2.60 14.38
N PHE A 203 13.56 -3.58 13.51
CA PHE A 203 12.25 -4.11 13.15
C PHE A 203 12.06 -5.50 13.74
N ASP A 204 11.15 -5.61 14.70
CA ASP A 204 10.73 -6.89 15.27
C ASP A 204 9.66 -7.51 14.37
N VAL A 205 9.95 -8.67 13.78
CA VAL A 205 9.02 -9.36 12.86
C VAL A 205 8.33 -10.51 13.58
N ALA A 206 6.99 -10.50 13.62
CA ALA A 206 6.14 -11.52 14.22
C ALA A 206 5.28 -12.26 13.18
N GLY A 207 4.79 -13.45 13.52
CA GLY A 207 3.99 -14.29 12.63
C GLY A 207 4.82 -15.18 11.69
N PRO A 208 4.23 -15.68 10.57
CA PRO A 208 2.92 -15.29 10.02
C PRO A 208 1.72 -15.68 10.89
N ALA A 209 0.81 -14.74 11.10
CA ALA A 209 -0.51 -14.97 11.67
C ALA A 209 -1.43 -15.50 10.57
N LEU A 210 -1.90 -16.75 10.73
CA LEU A 210 -2.90 -17.33 9.84
C LEU A 210 -4.28 -16.77 10.21
N LEU A 211 -4.88 -16.03 9.29
CA LEU A 211 -6.20 -15.44 9.41
C LEU A 211 -7.28 -16.45 9.04
N SER A 212 -8.44 -16.33 9.67
CA SER A 212 -9.56 -17.26 9.58
C SER A 212 -10.30 -17.20 8.24
N GLU A 213 -10.33 -16.03 7.60
CA GLU A 213 -11.05 -15.82 6.34
C GLU A 213 -10.11 -15.70 5.13
N SER A 214 -10.73 -15.77 3.95
CA SER A 214 -10.01 -15.68 2.67
C SER A 214 -9.56 -14.25 2.35
N TYR A 215 -8.57 -14.13 1.46
CA TYR A 215 -8.10 -12.82 1.01
C TYR A 215 -9.24 -11.96 0.39
N ALA A 216 -10.11 -12.60 -0.40
CA ALA A 216 -11.26 -11.94 -1.02
C ALA A 216 -12.30 -11.41 -0.01
N TYR A 217 -12.36 -11.99 1.20
CA TYR A 217 -13.24 -11.50 2.25
C TYR A 217 -12.70 -10.21 2.86
N TYR A 218 -11.41 -10.17 3.23
CA TYR A 218 -10.81 -9.00 3.87
C TYR A 218 -10.57 -7.84 2.90
N GLY A 219 -10.20 -8.14 1.65
CA GLY A 219 -9.98 -7.14 0.58
C GLY A 219 -11.24 -6.80 -0.21
N HIS A 220 -12.42 -6.94 0.40
CA HIS A 220 -13.69 -6.69 -0.29
C HIS A 220 -13.97 -5.19 -0.42
N ASP A 221 -14.18 -4.74 -1.65
CA ASP A 221 -14.74 -3.41 -1.94
C ASP A 221 -16.27 -3.47 -2.00
N ASP A 222 -16.94 -2.51 -1.37
CA ASP A 222 -18.39 -2.41 -1.42
C ASP A 222 -18.91 -1.66 -2.66
N ASN A 223 -20.21 -1.81 -2.93
CA ASN A 223 -20.85 -1.17 -4.09
C ASN A 223 -20.98 0.36 -3.98
N SER A 224 -20.65 0.95 -2.83
CA SER A 224 -20.63 2.40 -2.62
C SER A 224 -19.30 3.04 -3.03
N GLY A 225 -18.29 2.20 -3.34
CA GLY A 225 -16.93 2.62 -3.66
C GLY A 225 -16.03 2.70 -2.42
N ALA A 226 -16.47 2.18 -1.28
CA ALA A 226 -15.59 2.00 -0.12
C ALA A 226 -14.69 0.78 -0.35
N ILE A 227 -13.39 0.98 -0.12
CA ILE A 227 -12.35 -0.02 -0.35
C ILE A 227 -12.06 -0.74 0.96
N ASP A 228 -11.75 -2.05 0.88
CA ASP A 228 -11.25 -2.85 2.01
C ASP A 228 -12.16 -2.83 3.27
N VAL A 229 -13.48 -2.97 3.10
CA VAL A 229 -14.45 -2.71 4.20
C VAL A 229 -14.29 -3.64 5.40
N ASN A 230 -13.71 -4.83 5.20
CA ASN A 230 -13.51 -5.85 6.22
C ASN A 230 -12.07 -5.92 6.76
N PHE A 231 -11.14 -5.12 6.24
CA PHE A 231 -9.72 -5.29 6.57
C PHE A 231 -9.37 -5.01 8.04
N HIS A 232 -10.19 -4.22 8.74
CA HIS A 232 -10.07 -4.01 10.18
C HIS A 232 -10.16 -5.32 10.99
N GLU A 233 -10.93 -6.31 10.53
CA GLU A 233 -11.03 -7.62 11.16
C GLU A 233 -9.70 -8.38 11.07
N ALA A 234 -9.02 -8.30 9.92
CA ALA A 234 -7.69 -8.90 9.73
C ALA A 234 -6.66 -8.30 10.69
N ILE A 235 -6.67 -6.97 10.89
CA ILE A 235 -5.77 -6.30 11.83
C ILE A 235 -6.00 -6.80 13.27
N VAL A 236 -7.27 -6.85 13.70
CA VAL A 236 -7.62 -7.32 15.05
C VAL A 236 -7.21 -8.77 15.25
N GLU A 237 -7.48 -9.62 14.27
CA GLU A 237 -7.16 -11.04 14.31
C GLU A 237 -5.65 -11.28 14.31
N ALA A 238 -4.90 -10.60 13.45
CA ALA A 238 -3.44 -10.71 13.38
C ALA A 238 -2.77 -10.31 14.70
N CYS A 239 -3.20 -9.20 15.32
CA CYS A 239 -2.67 -8.78 16.61
C CYS A 239 -2.93 -9.82 17.70
N ARG A 240 -4.15 -10.35 17.78
CA ARG A 240 -4.49 -11.39 18.75
C ARG A 240 -3.74 -12.70 18.51
N ALA A 241 -3.45 -13.03 17.26
CA ALA A 241 -2.72 -14.24 16.91
C ALA A 241 -1.24 -14.20 17.34
N VAL A 242 -0.65 -13.00 17.44
CA VAL A 242 0.75 -12.81 17.85
C VAL A 242 0.90 -12.34 19.31
N ASP A 243 -0.19 -12.21 20.06
CA ASP A 243 -0.22 -11.67 21.43
C ASP A 243 0.65 -12.50 22.41
N ASP A 244 0.67 -13.82 22.27
CA ASP A 244 1.53 -14.70 23.07
C ASP A 244 3.04 -14.58 22.70
N GLU A 245 3.36 -14.02 21.53
CA GLU A 245 4.73 -13.82 21.03
C GLU A 245 5.25 -12.39 21.27
N VAL A 246 4.35 -11.42 21.27
CA VAL A 246 4.66 -9.98 21.21
C VAL A 246 4.06 -9.26 22.40
N ASP A 247 4.93 -8.66 23.22
CA ASP A 247 4.51 -7.68 24.23
C ASP A 247 4.32 -6.31 23.55
N PHE A 248 3.06 -5.94 23.28
CA PHE A 248 2.71 -4.71 22.58
C PHE A 248 3.08 -3.45 23.37
N SER A 249 3.18 -3.52 24.71
CA SER A 249 3.53 -2.37 25.55
C SER A 249 4.94 -1.85 25.27
N ARG A 250 5.83 -2.69 24.70
CA ARG A 250 7.18 -2.30 24.29
C ARG A 250 7.22 -1.26 23.17
N TYR A 251 6.12 -1.13 22.43
CA TYR A 251 6.01 -0.23 21.28
C TYR A 251 5.24 1.06 21.60
N ASP A 252 4.82 1.27 22.86
CA ASP A 252 4.43 2.58 23.40
C ASP A 252 5.67 3.31 23.94
N THR A 253 6.43 3.91 23.03
CA THR A 253 7.74 4.50 23.34
C THR A 253 7.64 5.87 24.02
N ASP A 254 6.48 6.52 23.94
CA ASP A 254 6.23 7.83 24.55
C ASP A 254 5.30 7.80 25.77
N GLY A 255 4.74 6.64 26.10
CA GLY A 255 3.94 6.38 27.28
C GLY A 255 2.53 6.99 27.20
N ASP A 256 2.00 7.23 26.00
CA ASP A 256 0.67 7.80 25.81
C ASP A 256 -0.46 6.77 25.83
N GLY A 257 -0.11 5.48 26.03
CA GLY A 257 -1.03 4.36 26.09
C GLY A 257 -1.37 3.78 24.72
N TYR A 258 -0.65 4.16 23.66
CA TYR A 258 -0.84 3.64 22.31
C TYR A 258 0.45 3.04 21.74
N VAL A 259 0.31 1.98 20.96
CA VAL A 259 1.39 1.46 20.11
C VAL A 259 1.76 2.53 19.06
N ASP A 260 3.00 3.00 19.08
CA ASP A 260 3.47 4.08 18.23
C ASP A 260 3.55 3.68 16.75
N ASN A 261 4.06 2.47 16.49
CA ASN A 261 4.29 1.97 15.14
C ASN A 261 4.07 0.46 15.04
N ILE A 262 3.10 0.09 14.21
CA ILE A 262 2.87 -1.27 13.77
C ILE A 262 2.66 -1.29 12.26
N TYR A 263 3.32 -2.21 11.58
CA TYR A 263 3.20 -2.42 10.15
C TYR A 263 2.78 -3.86 9.86
N PHE A 264 1.89 -4.06 8.89
CA PHE A 264 1.41 -5.37 8.50
C PHE A 264 1.85 -5.70 7.07
N TYR A 265 2.52 -6.83 6.88
CA TYR A 265 2.65 -7.42 5.55
C TYR A 265 1.62 -8.52 5.40
N TYR A 266 0.83 -8.46 4.33
CA TYR A 266 -0.06 -9.55 3.96
C TYR A 266 0.48 -10.30 2.75
N SER A 267 0.24 -11.62 2.71
CA SER A 267 0.62 -12.50 1.62
C SER A 267 -0.04 -12.12 0.29
N GLY A 268 0.64 -12.43 -0.82
CA GLY A 268 0.11 -12.18 -2.16
C GLY A 268 0.27 -10.73 -2.67
N TYR A 269 -0.51 -10.37 -3.69
CA TYR A 269 -0.43 -9.08 -4.39
C TYR A 269 -1.35 -8.03 -3.77
N GLY A 270 -1.02 -6.75 -3.92
CA GLY A 270 -1.93 -5.65 -3.57
C GLY A 270 -2.85 -5.25 -4.72
N GLN A 271 -4.02 -4.72 -4.39
CA GLN A 271 -4.98 -4.17 -5.36
C GLN A 271 -4.39 -3.01 -6.18
N ALA A 272 -3.56 -2.17 -5.56
CA ALA A 272 -2.89 -1.04 -6.24
C ALA A 272 -1.98 -1.48 -7.41
N ASP A 273 -1.55 -2.74 -7.43
CA ASP A 273 -0.68 -3.32 -8.46
C ASP A 273 -1.43 -4.22 -9.45
N THR A 274 -2.63 -4.70 -9.10
CA THR A 274 -3.38 -5.70 -9.88
C THR A 274 -4.74 -5.21 -10.38
N GLY A 275 -5.33 -4.18 -9.75
CA GLY A 275 -6.68 -3.70 -10.04
C GLY A 275 -7.80 -4.64 -9.60
N ARG A 276 -7.47 -5.72 -8.88
CA ARG A 276 -8.43 -6.70 -8.42
C ARG A 276 -9.11 -6.22 -7.13
N ALA A 277 -10.41 -5.97 -7.20
CA ALA A 277 -11.25 -5.49 -6.08
C ALA A 277 -11.55 -6.55 -5.00
N ASP A 278 -10.86 -7.69 -5.06
CA ASP A 278 -10.88 -8.77 -4.08
C ASP A 278 -9.52 -8.94 -3.40
N TYR A 279 -8.60 -7.98 -3.58
CA TYR A 279 -7.30 -7.89 -2.92
C TYR A 279 -7.25 -6.60 -2.11
N VAL A 280 -6.34 -6.54 -1.13
CA VAL A 280 -6.22 -5.37 -0.26
C VAL A 280 -5.42 -4.26 -0.94
N TRP A 281 -5.87 -3.02 -0.79
CA TRP A 281 -5.10 -1.85 -1.19
C TRP A 281 -4.09 -1.51 -0.09
N PRO A 282 -2.77 -1.42 -0.35
CA PRO A 282 -1.81 -0.95 0.66
C PRO A 282 -2.18 0.44 1.19
N HIS A 283 -2.37 0.60 2.50
CA HIS A 283 -2.82 1.86 3.10
C HIS A 283 -2.29 2.09 4.52
N SER A 284 -2.55 3.27 5.07
CA SER A 284 -2.39 3.59 6.49
C SER A 284 -3.70 4.12 7.04
N TYR A 285 -4.18 3.57 8.16
CA TYR A 285 -5.48 3.94 8.70
C TYR A 285 -5.55 3.82 10.23
N TYR A 286 -6.74 4.04 10.81
CA TYR A 286 -7.01 4.09 12.24
C TYR A 286 -8.18 3.17 12.61
N LEU A 287 -8.01 2.30 13.59
CA LEU A 287 -9.08 1.42 14.09
C LEU A 287 -10.17 2.20 14.84
N GLU A 288 -9.79 3.09 15.77
CA GLU A 288 -10.76 3.80 16.61
C GLU A 288 -11.53 4.84 15.79
N GLN A 289 -10.82 5.72 15.09
CA GLN A 289 -11.47 6.79 14.31
C GLN A 289 -12.10 6.27 13.01
N GLY A 290 -11.45 5.30 12.37
CA GLY A 290 -11.84 4.83 11.05
C GLY A 290 -12.94 3.79 11.07
N TYR A 291 -12.91 2.88 12.04
CA TYR A 291 -13.84 1.75 12.15
C TYR A 291 -14.64 1.73 13.46
N GLY A 292 -14.35 2.62 14.42
CA GLY A 292 -15.01 2.61 15.73
C GLY A 292 -14.57 1.44 16.62
N ILE A 293 -13.40 0.85 16.35
CA ILE A 293 -12.89 -0.34 17.01
C ILE A 293 -11.77 0.07 17.97
N THR A 294 -11.93 -0.29 19.25
CA THR A 294 -10.86 -0.19 20.25
C THR A 294 -10.26 -1.57 20.44
N LEU A 295 -8.99 -1.73 20.08
CA LEU A 295 -8.18 -2.91 20.38
C LEU A 295 -7.16 -2.54 21.45
N GLU A 296 -7.19 -3.25 22.58
CA GLU A 296 -6.25 -3.07 23.69
C GLU A 296 -5.64 -4.43 24.03
N LEU A 297 -4.31 -4.49 24.01
CA LEU A 297 -3.48 -5.66 24.31
C LEU A 297 -2.30 -5.17 25.17
N ASP A 298 -1.88 -5.97 26.15
CA ASP A 298 -0.81 -5.60 27.11
C ASP A 298 -0.95 -4.22 27.78
N GLY A 299 -2.19 -3.75 27.96
CA GLY A 299 -2.48 -2.47 28.58
C GLY A 299 -2.19 -1.24 27.70
N VAL A 300 -1.92 -1.44 26.40
CA VAL A 300 -1.79 -0.39 25.40
C VAL A 300 -2.78 -0.59 24.25
N LYS A 301 -3.16 0.51 23.60
CA LYS A 301 -4.10 0.50 22.49
C LYS A 301 -3.39 0.41 21.15
N ILE A 302 -3.96 -0.38 20.25
CA ILE A 302 -3.56 -0.44 18.83
C ILE A 302 -4.63 0.31 18.04
N ASP A 303 -4.23 1.43 17.43
CA ASP A 303 -5.16 2.28 16.67
C ASP A 303 -4.62 2.53 15.27
N ARG A 304 -3.48 3.20 15.17
CA ARG A 304 -2.86 3.53 13.89
C ARG A 304 -2.05 2.35 13.36
N TYR A 305 -2.28 1.99 12.10
CA TYR A 305 -1.50 0.96 11.41
C TYR A 305 -1.12 1.37 10.00
N SER A 306 -0.21 0.61 9.39
CA SER A 306 0.05 0.62 7.94
C SER A 306 0.14 -0.80 7.43
N CYS A 307 -0.25 -1.03 6.18
CA CYS A 307 -0.17 -2.35 5.57
C CYS A 307 0.43 -2.30 4.16
N GLY A 308 0.98 -3.43 3.73
CA GLY A 308 1.44 -3.62 2.35
C GLY A 308 1.52 -5.08 1.96
N ASN A 309 1.61 -5.30 0.65
CA ASN A 309 1.60 -6.61 0.03
C ASN A 309 2.99 -7.25 -0.01
N GLU A 310 3.01 -8.58 0.05
CA GLU A 310 4.20 -9.39 -0.21
C GLU A 310 4.71 -9.18 -1.63
N LEU A 311 3.85 -9.28 -2.66
CA LEU A 311 4.29 -9.47 -4.04
C LEU A 311 4.02 -8.29 -4.96
N ARG A 312 5.00 -7.97 -5.79
CA ARG A 312 4.85 -7.04 -6.90
C ARG A 312 4.21 -7.73 -8.12
N SER A 313 3.11 -7.15 -8.61
CA SER A 313 2.45 -7.63 -9.84
C SER A 313 3.40 -7.63 -11.05
N GLY A 314 3.28 -8.66 -11.88
CA GLY A 314 4.06 -8.84 -13.12
C GLY A 314 5.43 -9.51 -12.95
N THR A 315 5.95 -9.67 -11.73
CA THR A 315 7.24 -10.33 -11.49
C THR A 315 7.17 -11.53 -10.54
N ASN A 316 6.08 -11.70 -9.78
CA ASN A 316 5.93 -12.68 -8.70
C ASN A 316 7.10 -12.63 -7.69
N MET A 317 7.70 -11.45 -7.54
CA MET A 317 8.80 -11.21 -6.61
C MET A 317 8.30 -10.38 -5.44
N PRO A 318 8.91 -10.51 -4.26
CA PRO A 318 8.63 -9.65 -3.13
C PRO A 318 8.71 -8.17 -3.52
N ALA A 319 7.75 -7.37 -3.03
CA ALA A 319 7.74 -5.94 -3.18
C ALA A 319 9.03 -5.35 -2.59
N GLY A 320 9.57 -4.33 -3.23
CA GLY A 320 10.78 -3.67 -2.75
C GLY A 320 10.52 -2.86 -1.47
N ILE A 321 11.59 -2.47 -0.79
CA ILE A 321 11.54 -1.73 0.49
C ILE A 321 10.86 -0.36 0.41
N GLY A 322 10.62 0.17 -0.80
CA GLY A 322 10.13 1.53 -1.03
C GLY A 322 8.75 1.82 -0.44
N THR A 323 7.80 0.89 -0.57
CA THR A 323 6.44 1.08 -0.01
C THR A 323 6.50 1.17 1.52
N PHE A 324 7.23 0.25 2.16
CA PHE A 324 7.45 0.28 3.60
C PHE A 324 8.17 1.56 4.05
N ALA A 325 9.25 1.95 3.36
CA ALA A 325 10.01 3.15 3.70
C ALA A 325 9.14 4.42 3.60
N VAL A 326 8.29 4.52 2.57
CA VAL A 326 7.36 5.64 2.46
C VAL A 326 6.33 5.62 3.59
N SER A 327 5.66 4.49 3.82
CA SER A 327 4.63 4.38 4.87
C SER A 327 5.18 4.66 6.27
N TYR A 328 6.36 4.12 6.60
CA TYR A 328 7.02 4.35 7.89
C TYR A 328 7.48 5.81 8.07
N THR A 329 7.81 6.52 6.99
CA THR A 329 8.07 7.98 7.07
C THR A 329 6.79 8.77 7.33
N HIS A 330 5.64 8.33 6.82
CA HIS A 330 4.33 8.96 7.09
C HIS A 330 3.87 8.75 8.53
N LEU A 331 4.29 7.65 9.16
CA LEU A 331 4.07 7.44 10.58
C LEU A 331 4.73 8.54 11.43
N LYS A 332 5.81 9.15 10.92
CA LYS A 332 6.61 10.19 11.60
C LYS A 332 6.22 11.61 11.17
N LYS A 333 5.30 12.28 11.88
CA LYS A 333 5.06 13.74 11.68
C LYS A 333 5.46 14.62 12.86
N LYS A 334 6.42 15.51 12.54
CA LYS A 334 6.93 16.73 13.21
C LYS A 334 7.82 16.52 14.45
N LYS A 335 9.14 16.69 14.28
CA LYS A 335 9.85 17.99 14.47
C LYS A 335 11.39 17.89 14.46
N ALA A 336 12.01 16.70 14.36
CA ALA A 336 13.44 16.57 14.72
C ALA A 336 14.44 16.23 13.58
N LEU A 337 14.01 16.12 12.31
CA LEU A 337 14.94 15.94 11.19
C LEU A 337 15.68 17.22 10.75
N LEU A 338 15.39 18.38 11.36
CA LEU A 338 16.08 19.63 11.08
C LEU A 338 16.76 20.14 12.34
N GLY A 339 18.06 19.85 12.45
CA GLY A 339 18.95 20.54 13.38
C GLY A 339 19.13 22.03 13.00
N PRO A 340 19.86 22.81 13.82
CA PRO A 340 20.08 24.24 13.59
C PRO A 340 20.74 24.49 12.22
N PRO A 341 20.59 25.70 11.65
CA PRO A 341 20.74 25.93 10.22
C PRO A 341 22.20 25.80 9.80
N VAL A 342 22.54 24.66 9.20
CA VAL A 342 23.73 24.55 8.36
C VAL A 342 23.27 24.12 6.97
N LYS A 343 23.78 24.86 5.99
CA LYS A 343 23.31 25.01 4.60
C LYS A 343 23.25 23.69 3.80
N MET A 344 22.05 23.40 3.25
CA MET A 344 21.74 22.74 1.94
C MET A 344 22.00 21.21 1.83
N MET A 345 21.27 20.35 1.08
CA MET A 345 20.12 20.38 0.13
C MET A 345 19.45 18.98 0.14
N PRO A 346 18.12 18.81 -0.13
CA PRO A 346 17.47 17.50 -0.21
C PRO A 346 17.20 17.09 -1.67
N LEU A 347 17.91 16.08 -2.20
CA LEU A 347 17.57 15.46 -3.50
C LEU A 347 17.11 13.99 -3.39
N GLY A 348 17.25 13.33 -2.24
CA GLY A 348 16.82 11.93 -2.05
C GLY A 348 15.31 11.75 -1.91
N PHE A 349 14.63 12.73 -1.29
CA PHE A 349 13.19 12.63 -0.99
C PHE A 349 12.30 12.86 -2.22
N LEU A 350 12.73 13.71 -3.15
CA LEU A 350 12.07 13.89 -4.45
C LEU A 350 12.41 12.74 -5.40
N ALA A 351 13.60 12.13 -5.27
CA ALA A 351 13.99 10.98 -6.06
C ALA A 351 13.20 9.73 -5.69
N LEU A 352 12.73 9.51 -4.46
CA LEU A 352 11.88 8.33 -4.18
C LEU A 352 10.45 8.48 -4.76
N ILE A 353 9.95 9.73 -4.81
CA ILE A 353 8.66 10.08 -5.43
C ILE A 353 8.79 10.09 -6.97
N LEU A 354 9.94 10.47 -7.53
CA LEU A 354 10.22 10.52 -8.97
C LEU A 354 10.92 9.27 -9.53
N ALA A 355 11.50 8.37 -8.73
CA ALA A 355 12.24 7.19 -9.23
C ALA A 355 11.30 6.06 -9.68
N ARG A 356 9.98 6.16 -9.43
CA ARG A 356 9.01 5.39 -10.23
C ARG A 356 8.97 5.82 -11.70
N SER A 357 9.57 6.95 -12.08
CA SER A 357 9.57 7.49 -13.45
C SER A 357 10.89 7.42 -14.22
N VAL A 358 12.01 6.98 -13.63
CA VAL A 358 13.29 6.91 -14.37
C VAL A 358 14.12 5.68 -14.00
N ARG A 359 14.00 4.65 -14.86
CA ARG A 359 15.04 3.71 -15.36
C ARG A 359 14.38 2.36 -15.64
N TYR A 360 14.01 2.13 -16.88
CA TYR A 360 14.25 0.90 -17.65
C TYR A 360 14.07 1.33 -19.11
N GLU A 361 15.19 1.59 -19.78
CA GLU A 361 15.30 1.24 -21.21
C GLU A 361 15.34 -0.28 -21.32
#